data_AF-A0A6N7BDL9-F1
#
_entry.id   AF-A0A6N7BDL9-F1
#
_cell.length_a   1.000
_cell.length_b   1.000
_cell.length_c   1.000
_cell.angle_alpha   90.00
_cell.angle_beta   90.00
_cell.angle_gamma   90.00
#
_symmetry.space_group_name_H-M   'P 1'
#
loop_
_entity.id
_entity.type
_entity.pdbx_description
1 polymer ?
#
loop_
_entity_poly.entity_id
_entity_poly.type
_entity_poly.pdbx_seq_one_letter_code
_entity_poly.pdbx_strand_id
1 'polypeptide(L)'
;MTLCNQEFVRRFSQHILPKRFVRIRHYGILSSNWKRGRLQALQKELKVPTSGKPIKTLLRRCPCCKTGTLVTIEVFGQRGPPGKYLREKQPVPVG
;
A
#
# COMPACT_ATOMS: atom_id res chain seq x y z
N MET A 1 2.18 -24.03 -20.29
CA MET A 1 0.79 -24.31 -20.71
C MET A 1 0.28 -23.11 -21.49
N THR A 2 0.03 -23.28 -22.78
CA THR A 2 -0.67 -22.31 -23.64
C THR A 2 -2.15 -22.64 -23.60
N LEU A 3 -3.01 -21.64 -23.35
CA LEU A 3 -4.47 -21.80 -23.32
C LEU A 3 -5.04 -21.30 -24.65
N CYS A 4 -6.13 -21.91 -25.12
CA CYS A 4 -6.87 -21.35 -26.25
C CYS A 4 -7.55 -20.03 -25.82
N ASN A 5 -7.80 -19.15 -26.78
CA ASN A 5 -8.38 -17.82 -26.53
C ASN A 5 -9.70 -17.89 -25.75
N GLN A 6 -10.56 -18.87 -26.06
CA GLN A 6 -11.82 -19.07 -25.34
C GLN A 6 -11.59 -19.39 -23.86
N GLU A 7 -10.67 -20.29 -23.57
CA GLU A 7 -10.38 -20.70 -22.20
C GLU A 7 -9.70 -19.58 -21.39
N PHE A 8 -8.86 -18.77 -22.05
CA PHE A 8 -8.30 -17.56 -21.45
C PHE A 8 -9.39 -16.56 -21.05
N VAL A 9 -10.30 -16.21 -21.97
CA VAL A 9 -11.37 -15.25 -21.71
C VAL A 9 -12.30 -15.74 -20.60
N ARG A 10 -12.64 -17.03 -20.59
CA ARG A 10 -13.46 -17.65 -19.54
C ARG A 10 -12.81 -17.52 -18.16
N ARG A 11 -11.53 -17.85 -18.02
CA ARG A 11 -10.80 -17.74 -16.74
C ARG A 11 -10.60 -16.28 -16.31
N PHE A 12 -10.26 -15.41 -17.26
CA PHE A 12 -10.07 -13.98 -16.98
C PHE A 12 -11.34 -13.33 -16.45
N SER A 13 -12.49 -13.66 -17.05
CA SER A 13 -13.80 -13.13 -16.65
C SER A 13 -14.18 -13.51 -15.22
N GLN A 14 -13.76 -14.69 -14.74
CA GLN A 14 -13.97 -15.13 -13.35
C GLN A 14 -13.15 -14.33 -12.32
N HIS A 15 -12.16 -13.56 -12.75
CA HIS A 15 -11.36 -12.70 -11.88
C HIS A 15 -11.84 -11.24 -11.87
N ILE A 16 -12.79 -10.89 -12.74
CA ILE A 16 -13.42 -9.57 -12.77
C ILE A 16 -14.49 -9.54 -11.69
N LEU A 17 -14.42 -8.53 -10.82
CA LEU A 17 -15.39 -8.36 -9.77
C LEU A 17 -16.72 -7.81 -10.34
N PRO A 18 -17.88 -8.43 -10.07
CA PRO A 18 -19.15 -7.97 -10.60
C PRO A 18 -19.48 -6.54 -10.18
N LYS A 19 -20.31 -5.85 -10.97
CA LYS A 19 -20.75 -4.49 -10.67
C LYS A 19 -21.40 -4.45 -9.28
N ARG A 20 -21.03 -3.43 -8.48
CA ARG A 20 -21.46 -3.23 -7.07
C ARG A 20 -20.81 -4.16 -6.04
N PHE A 21 -19.92 -5.07 -6.43
CA PHE A 21 -19.10 -5.79 -5.46
C PHE A 21 -17.81 -5.00 -5.18
N VAL A 22 -17.40 -4.99 -3.92
CA VAL A 22 -16.16 -4.34 -3.47
C VAL A 22 -15.13 -5.42 -3.18
N ARG A 23 -13.91 -5.26 -3.73
CA ARG A 23 -12.81 -6.18 -3.46
C ARG A 23 -12.38 -5.97 -2.01
N ILE A 24 -12.70 -6.92 -1.14
CA ILE A 24 -12.25 -6.86 0.25
C ILE A 24 -10.76 -7.21 0.27
N ARG A 25 -9.93 -6.22 0.58
CA ARG A 25 -8.47 -6.38 0.43
C ARG A 25 -7.88 -7.19 1.58
N HIS A 26 -8.26 -6.95 2.83
CA HIS A 26 -8.06 -7.83 4.00
C HIS A 26 -8.89 -7.24 5.16
N TYR A 27 -9.58 -8.06 5.95
CA TYR A 27 -10.36 -7.62 7.12
C TYR A 27 -10.05 -8.49 8.34
N GLY A 28 -10.43 -8.02 9.53
CA GLY A 28 -10.25 -8.75 10.78
C GLY A 28 -8.78 -9.09 11.08
N ILE A 29 -8.55 -10.34 11.49
CA ILE A 29 -7.23 -10.83 11.93
C ILE A 29 -6.16 -10.83 10.83
N LEU A 30 -6.56 -10.80 9.55
CA LEU A 30 -5.62 -10.75 8.42
C LEU A 30 -5.30 -9.31 7.96
N SER A 31 -5.97 -8.31 8.54
CA SER A 31 -5.72 -6.91 8.21
C SER A 31 -4.28 -6.50 8.58
N SER A 32 -3.69 -5.61 7.80
CA SER A 32 -2.35 -5.07 8.07
C SER A 32 -2.29 -4.36 9.43
N ASN A 33 -3.36 -3.65 9.81
CA ASN A 33 -3.44 -2.96 11.09
C ASN A 33 -3.45 -3.92 12.29
N TRP A 34 -4.23 -5.02 12.21
CA TRP A 34 -4.22 -6.06 13.24
C TRP A 34 -2.84 -6.72 13.38
N LYS A 35 -2.24 -7.09 12.24
CA LYS A 35 -0.92 -7.74 12.20
C LYS A 35 0.18 -6.87 12.80
N ARG A 36 0.11 -5.54 12.68
CA ARG A 36 1.19 -4.62 13.12
C ARG A 36 1.43 -4.60 14.64
N GLY A 37 0.55 -5.19 15.45
CA GLY A 37 0.76 -5.32 16.91
C GLY A 37 0.34 -6.67 17.49
N ARG A 38 -0.82 -7.20 17.09
CA ARG A 38 -1.38 -8.44 17.68
C ARG A 38 -0.55 -9.67 17.33
N LEU A 39 0.01 -9.71 16.11
CA LEU A 39 0.82 -10.83 15.65
C LEU A 39 2.13 -10.95 16.46
N GLN A 40 2.75 -9.83 16.82
CA GLN A 40 3.96 -9.82 17.65
C GLN A 40 3.68 -10.30 19.07
N ALA A 41 2.56 -9.86 19.67
CA ALA A 41 2.13 -10.33 20.99
C ALA A 41 1.90 -11.85 21.01
N LEU A 42 1.16 -12.37 20.02
CA LEU A 42 0.92 -13.81 19.85
C LEU A 42 2.21 -14.60 19.66
N GLN A 43 3.15 -14.11 18.84
CA GLN A 43 4.44 -14.77 18.65
C GLN A 43 5.25 -14.85 19.95
N LYS A 44 5.17 -13.82 20.80
CA LYS A 44 5.81 -13.82 22.12
C LYS A 44 5.19 -14.83 23.07
N GLU A 45 3.87 -14.91 23.12
CA GLU A 45 3.13 -15.88 23.95
C GLU A 45 3.40 -17.33 23.50
N LEU A 46 3.37 -17.57 22.19
CA LEU A 46 3.59 -18.89 21.59
C LEU A 46 5.07 -19.28 21.49
N LYS A 47 5.99 -18.43 22.00
CA LYS A 47 7.45 -18.65 21.96
C LYS A 47 7.98 -18.95 20.55
N VAL A 48 7.38 -18.33 19.53
CA VAL A 48 7.77 -18.51 18.13
C VAL A 48 9.04 -17.69 17.86
N PRO A 49 10.13 -18.29 17.33
CA PRO A 49 11.32 -17.55 16.98
C PRO A 49 11.01 -16.58 15.84
N THR A 50 11.11 -15.28 16.09
CA THR A 50 10.93 -14.25 15.08
C THR A 50 12.27 -13.97 14.40
N SER A 51 12.42 -14.37 13.13
CA SER A 51 13.55 -13.93 12.32
C SER A 51 13.29 -12.50 11.84
N GLY A 52 13.62 -11.52 12.70
CA GLY A 52 13.66 -10.12 12.31
C GLY A 52 14.79 -9.90 11.32
N LYS A 53 14.57 -10.18 10.03
CA LYS A 53 15.51 -9.75 8.99
C LYS A 53 15.48 -8.21 8.99
N PRO A 54 16.61 -7.53 9.24
CA PRO A 54 16.63 -6.07 9.14
C PRO A 54 16.27 -5.72 7.70
N ILE A 55 15.16 -5.01 7.53
CA ILE A 55 14.74 -4.54 6.21
C ILE A 55 15.77 -3.49 5.79
N LYS A 56 16.66 -3.85 4.87
CA LYS A 56 17.58 -2.89 4.24
C LYS A 56 16.73 -1.94 3.40
N THR A 57 16.46 -0.76 3.92
CA THR A 57 15.71 0.27 3.20
C THR A 57 16.69 1.19 2.47
N LEU A 58 16.33 1.61 1.27
CA LEU A 58 17.04 2.68 0.54
C LEU A 58 16.58 4.07 1.01
N LEU A 59 15.91 4.15 2.17
CA LEU A 59 15.48 5.40 2.76
C LEU A 59 16.69 6.30 3.01
N ARG A 60 16.52 7.58 2.70
CA ARG A 60 17.53 8.64 2.85
C ARG A 60 18.78 8.52 1.97
N ARG A 61 18.76 7.76 0.86
CA ARG A 61 19.85 7.75 -0.14
C ARG A 61 19.44 8.52 -1.39
N CYS A 62 20.36 9.31 -1.94
CA CYS A 62 20.14 9.99 -3.21
C CYS A 62 20.01 8.97 -4.37
N PRO A 63 18.94 9.03 -5.20
CA PRO A 63 18.78 8.10 -6.31
C PRO A 63 19.79 8.31 -7.44
N CYS A 64 20.38 9.52 -7.56
CA CYS A 64 21.33 9.85 -8.60
C CYS A 64 22.77 9.48 -8.22
N CYS A 65 23.31 10.07 -7.15
CA CYS A 65 24.72 9.89 -6.78
C CYS A 65 24.96 8.79 -5.73
N LYS A 66 23.93 8.34 -5.01
CA LYS A 66 24.02 7.36 -3.90
C LYS A 66 24.97 7.75 -2.77
N THR A 67 25.46 8.99 -2.75
CA THR A 67 26.33 9.55 -1.71
C THR A 67 25.55 10.49 -0.80
N GLY A 68 25.99 10.59 0.46
CA GLY A 68 25.36 11.44 1.47
C GLY A 68 24.03 10.89 2.02
N THR A 69 23.44 11.66 2.94
CA THR A 69 22.17 11.33 3.62
C THR A 69 21.14 12.39 3.26
N LEU A 70 20.02 11.99 2.63
CA LEU A 70 18.91 12.91 2.39
C LEU A 70 18.26 13.30 3.73
N VAL A 71 18.14 14.60 3.97
CA VAL A 71 17.48 15.17 5.14
C VAL A 71 16.06 15.56 4.75
N THR A 72 15.07 15.07 5.49
CA THR A 72 13.67 15.47 5.30
C THR A 72 13.49 16.89 5.83
N ILE A 73 13.17 17.84 4.95
CA ILE A 73 12.95 19.24 5.31
C ILE A 73 11.50 19.44 5.79
N GLU A 74 10.54 18.71 5.22
CA GLU A 74 9.12 18.82 5.57
C GLU A 74 8.38 17.50 5.30
N VAL A 75 7.31 17.25 6.05
CA VAL A 75 6.41 16.11 5.85
C VAL A 75 4.99 16.65 5.69
N PHE A 76 4.31 16.22 4.63
CA PHE A 76 2.93 16.59 4.38
C PHE A 76 1.97 15.61 5.05
N GLY A 77 0.84 16.11 5.55
CA GLY A 77 -0.20 15.29 6.18
C GLY A 77 -0.81 14.26 5.23
N GLN A 78 -1.55 13.29 5.79
CA GLN A 78 -2.00 12.10 5.05
C GLN A 78 -3.11 12.35 4.00
N ARG A 79 -3.72 13.54 3.95
CA ARG A 79 -4.82 13.83 3.02
C ARG A 79 -4.70 15.21 2.43
N GLY A 80 -4.61 15.24 1.10
CA GLY A 80 -4.60 16.46 0.29
C GLY A 80 -3.23 17.11 0.18
N PRO A 81 -3.04 17.98 -0.83
CA PRO A 81 -1.91 18.89 -0.87
C PRO A 81 -1.91 19.74 0.41
N PRO A 82 -0.74 20.08 0.97
CA PRO A 82 -0.66 21.07 2.05
C PRO A 82 -1.37 22.35 1.63
N GLY A 83 -2.06 23.02 2.56
CA GLY A 83 -2.91 24.18 2.25
C GLY A 83 -2.19 25.25 1.42
N LYS A 84 -0.89 25.46 1.66
CA LYS A 84 -0.03 26.39 0.90
C LYS A 84 0.14 26.08 -0.59
N TYR A 85 -0.22 24.88 -1.05
CA TYR A 85 -0.17 24.46 -2.46
C TYR A 85 -1.57 24.29 -3.09
N LEU A 86 -2.64 24.54 -2.34
CA LEU A 86 -3.98 24.57 -2.91
C LEU A 86 -4.12 25.86 -3.74
N ARG A 87 -4.19 25.75 -5.07
CA ARG A 87 -4.66 26.86 -5.90
C ARG A 87 -6.05 27.27 -5.41
N GLU A 88 -6.30 28.57 -5.32
CA GLU A 88 -7.62 29.11 -5.03
C GLU A 88 -8.65 28.40 -5.91
N LYS A 89 -9.71 27.89 -5.28
CA LYS A 89 -10.78 27.18 -5.99
C LYS A 89 -11.42 28.17 -6.95
N GLN A 90 -11.04 28.09 -8.24
CA GLN A 90 -11.87 28.71 -9.26
C GLN A 90 -13.21 27.98 -9.26
N PRO A 91 -14.35 28.68 -9.19
CA PRO A 91 -15.65 28.04 -9.30
C PRO A 91 -15.72 27.35 -10.67
N VAL A 92 -15.86 26.02 -10.66
CA VAL A 92 -16.10 25.24 -11.88
C VAL A 92 -17.59 25.45 -12.22
N PRO A 93 -17.93 25.97 -13.41
CA PRO A 93 -19.32 26.09 -13.81
C PRO A 93 -19.92 24.69 -13.88
N VAL A 94 -20.94 24.44 -13.07
CA VAL A 94 -21.78 23.25 -13.17
C VAL A 94 -22.71 23.49 -14.35
N GLY A 95 -22.41 22.86 -15.47
CA GLY A 95 -23.33 22.72 -16.60
C GLY A 95 -24.32 21.59 -16.36
#